data_AF-A0A918C5K3-F1
#
_entry.id   AF-A0A918C5K3-F1
#
_cell.length_a   1.000
_cell.length_b   1.000
_cell.length_c   1.000
_cell.angle_alpha   90.00
_cell.angle_beta   90.00
_cell.angle_gamma   90.00
#
_symmetry.space_group_name_H-M   'P 1'
#
loop_
_entity.id
_entity.type
_entity.pdbx_description
1 polymer ?
#
loop_
_entity_poly.entity_id
_entity_poly.type
_entity_poly.pdbx_seq_one_letter_code
_entity_poly.pdbx_strand_id
1 'polypeptide(L)'
;MLPDRKDAASVRVAAWRAGEIPFPSVRITPETIIDLVSRPRGESNVDHICLTVEPLDWDEFIKSETLTVLEGPVERFGARGTATSVYVQDPDGNTVELRWYPQDAAVARRQQVWRR
;
A
#
# COMPACT_ATOMS: atom_id res chain seq x y z
N MET A 1 19.27 13.89 9.56
CA MET A 1 17.85 14.27 9.61
C MET A 1 17.16 13.54 8.46
N LEU A 2 16.63 12.34 8.71
CA LEU A 2 15.78 11.64 7.72
C LEU A 2 14.33 12.10 8.01
N PRO A 3 13.60 12.60 7.00
CA PRO A 3 12.23 13.07 7.18
C PRO A 3 11.34 11.91 7.65
N ASP A 4 10.29 12.31 8.36
CA ASP A 4 9.24 11.49 8.93
C ASP A 4 8.74 10.45 7.90
N ARG A 5 8.70 9.17 8.27
CA ARG A 5 8.33 8.05 7.37
C ARG A 5 6.80 7.93 7.19
N LYS A 6 6.07 9.03 7.04
CA LYS A 6 4.59 9.04 7.05
C LYS A 6 3.98 9.69 5.81
N ASP A 7 4.36 9.25 4.61
CA ASP A 7 4.07 10.07 3.42
C ASP A 7 3.18 9.39 2.36
N ALA A 8 2.36 8.40 2.76
CA ALA A 8 1.20 8.05 1.95
C ALA A 8 0.14 9.16 2.09
N ALA A 9 0.05 10.04 1.09
CA ALA A 9 -0.83 11.20 1.14
C ALA A 9 -1.66 11.33 -0.14
N SER A 10 -2.97 11.49 0.05
CA SER A 10 -3.87 11.83 -1.05
C SER A 10 -3.68 13.30 -1.44
N VAL A 11 -3.47 13.58 -2.72
CA VAL A 11 -3.18 14.91 -3.24
C VAL A 11 -4.40 15.44 -4.00
N ARG A 12 -4.85 16.66 -3.66
CA ARG A 12 -5.90 17.41 -4.37
C ARG A 12 -7.27 16.71 -4.46
N VAL A 13 -7.59 15.82 -3.52
CA VAL A 13 -8.87 15.08 -3.48
C VAL A 13 -10.10 16.02 -3.48
N ALA A 14 -10.03 17.14 -2.78
CA ALA A 14 -11.14 18.10 -2.72
C ALA A 14 -11.46 18.71 -4.09
N ALA A 15 -10.44 19.16 -4.83
CA ALA A 15 -10.60 19.71 -6.17
C ALA A 15 -11.13 18.65 -7.16
N TRP A 16 -10.68 17.40 -7.02
CA TRP A 16 -11.21 16.30 -7.83
C TRP A 16 -12.69 16.03 -7.52
N ARG A 17 -13.07 15.96 -6.23
CA ARG A 17 -14.47 15.79 -5.82
C ARG A 17 -15.37 16.94 -6.28
N ALA A 18 -14.82 18.14 -6.42
CA ALA A 18 -15.51 19.31 -6.98
C ALA A 18 -15.56 19.33 -8.52
N GLY A 19 -14.91 18.39 -9.21
CA GLY A 19 -14.86 18.31 -10.67
C GLY A 19 -13.90 19.30 -11.35
N GLU A 20 -13.05 19.98 -10.58
CA GLU A 20 -12.10 20.98 -11.10
C GLU A 20 -10.89 20.33 -11.79
N ILE A 21 -10.58 19.08 -11.45
CA ILE A 21 -9.47 18.31 -11.99
C ILE A 21 -9.94 16.90 -12.36
N PRO A 22 -9.29 16.24 -13.35
CA PRO A 22 -9.82 15.00 -13.91
C PRO A 22 -9.63 13.76 -13.02
N PHE A 23 -8.67 13.78 -12.10
CA PHE A 23 -8.37 12.65 -11.20
C PHE A 23 -7.59 13.11 -9.96
N PRO A 24 -7.66 12.37 -8.84
CA PRO A 24 -6.76 12.53 -7.72
C PRO A 24 -5.49 11.69 -7.92
N SER A 25 -4.42 12.07 -7.21
CA SER A 25 -3.18 11.30 -7.13
C SER A 25 -2.91 10.89 -5.70
N VAL A 26 -2.30 9.72 -5.52
CA VAL A 26 -1.76 9.26 -4.24
C VAL A 26 -0.25 9.29 -4.31
N ARG A 27 0.39 10.02 -3.39
CA ARG A 27 1.83 9.91 -3.19
C ARG A 27 2.11 8.71 -2.31
N ILE A 28 2.99 7.82 -2.74
CA ILE A 28 3.44 6.64 -1.97
C ILE A 28 4.80 6.92 -1.34
N THR A 29 5.71 7.53 -2.11
CA THR A 29 7.03 8.02 -1.66
C THR A 29 7.29 9.37 -2.33
N PRO A 30 8.36 10.12 -1.98
CA PRO A 30 8.71 11.35 -2.68
C PRO A 30 8.90 11.17 -4.21
N GLU A 31 9.25 9.97 -4.65
CA GLU A 31 9.60 9.65 -6.04
C GLU A 31 8.54 8.74 -6.71
N THR A 32 7.52 8.29 -5.99
CA THR A 32 6.52 7.35 -6.49
C THR A 32 5.11 7.85 -6.20
N ILE A 33 4.32 7.99 -7.26
CA ILE A 33 2.91 8.39 -7.21
C ILE A 33 2.05 7.39 -7.99
N ILE A 34 0.76 7.33 -7.65
CA ILE A 34 -0.27 6.59 -8.38
C ILE A 34 -1.39 7.58 -8.72
N ASP A 35 -1.72 7.69 -10.00
CA ASP A 35 -2.88 8.46 -10.46
C ASP A 35 -4.09 7.55 -10.57
N LEU A 36 -5.22 7.96 -9.97
CA LEU A 36 -6.44 7.17 -9.93
C LEU A 36 -7.43 7.67 -10.97
N VAL A 37 -7.40 7.08 -12.16
CA VAL A 37 -8.25 7.51 -13.29
C VAL A 37 -9.43 6.57 -13.45
N SER A 38 -10.65 7.09 -13.29
CA SER A 38 -11.87 6.32 -13.53
C SER A 38 -12.13 6.14 -15.03
N ARG A 39 -12.28 4.89 -15.46
CA ARG A 39 -12.64 4.49 -16.83
C ARG A 39 -13.61 3.30 -16.77
N PRO A 40 -14.39 3.04 -17.83
CA PRO A 40 -15.17 1.81 -17.92
C PRO A 40 -14.26 0.58 -17.75
N ARG A 41 -14.68 -0.36 -16.90
CA ARG A 41 -13.91 -1.58 -16.62
C ARG A 41 -13.97 -2.51 -17.84
N GLY A 42 -12.81 -3.01 -18.26
CA GLY A 42 -12.66 -4.03 -19.30
C GLY A 42 -11.90 -5.25 -18.78
N GLU A 43 -11.37 -6.07 -19.69
CA GLU A 43 -10.40 -7.10 -19.32
C GLU A 43 -9.11 -6.46 -18.78
N SER A 44 -8.54 -7.02 -17.71
CA SER A 44 -7.30 -6.53 -17.11
C SER A 44 -6.10 -7.29 -17.65
N ASN A 45 -5.05 -6.56 -18.03
CA ASN A 45 -3.74 -7.13 -18.36
C ASN A 45 -2.80 -7.21 -17.14
N VAL A 46 -3.21 -6.64 -16.01
CA VAL A 46 -2.50 -6.68 -14.72
C VAL A 46 -3.36 -7.45 -13.73
N ASP A 47 -2.76 -8.41 -13.03
CA ASP A 47 -3.46 -9.22 -12.03
C ASP A 47 -3.75 -8.44 -10.73
N HIS A 48 -2.72 -7.78 -10.17
CA HIS A 48 -2.83 -6.97 -8.95
C HIS A 48 -1.74 -5.90 -8.87
N ILE A 49 -1.94 -4.93 -7.98
CA ILE A 49 -0.91 -3.95 -7.58
C ILE A 49 -0.35 -4.36 -6.23
N CYS A 50 0.96 -4.58 -6.14
CA CYS A 50 1.66 -4.94 -4.91
C CYS A 50 2.33 -3.71 -4.28
N LEU A 51 1.98 -3.40 -3.04
CA LEU A 51 2.59 -2.35 -2.24
C LEU A 51 3.31 -2.93 -1.03
N THR A 52 4.57 -2.54 -0.84
CA THR A 52 5.29 -2.92 0.36
C THR A 52 4.86 -2.05 1.54
N VAL A 53 4.62 -2.68 2.69
CA VAL A 53 4.18 -2.00 3.91
C VAL A 53 5.22 -2.16 5.03
N GLU A 54 5.18 -1.24 5.98
CA GLU A 54 5.90 -1.39 7.25
C GLU A 54 5.35 -2.60 8.04
N PRO A 55 6.10 -3.14 9.02
CA PRO A 55 5.59 -4.21 9.88
C PRO A 55 4.24 -3.81 10.50
N LEU A 56 3.25 -4.69 10.39
CA LEU A 56 1.90 -4.47 10.91
C LEU A 56 1.35 -5.73 11.58
N ASP A 57 0.41 -5.54 12.50
CA ASP A 57 -0.33 -6.65 13.10
C ASP A 57 -1.41 -7.11 12.11
N TRP A 58 -1.16 -8.24 11.45
CA TRP A 58 -2.05 -8.77 10.42
C TRP A 58 -3.39 -9.19 10.98
N ASP A 59 -3.42 -9.71 12.22
CA ASP A 59 -4.65 -10.14 12.85
C ASP A 59 -5.54 -8.94 13.19
N GLU A 60 -4.95 -7.86 13.71
CA GLU A 60 -5.68 -6.60 13.96
C GLU A 60 -6.20 -6.01 12.65
N PHE A 61 -5.36 -5.93 11.62
CA PHE A 61 -5.75 -5.40 10.31
C PHE A 61 -6.92 -6.17 9.70
N ILE A 62 -6.86 -7.50 9.69
CA ILE A 62 -7.91 -8.34 9.11
C ILE A 62 -9.21 -8.21 9.92
N LYS A 63 -9.13 -8.21 11.26
CA LYS A 63 -10.30 -8.05 12.14
C LYS A 63 -10.94 -6.67 12.06
N SER A 64 -10.21 -5.65 11.59
CA SER A 64 -10.78 -4.31 11.43
C SER A 64 -11.88 -4.24 10.38
N GLU A 65 -11.90 -5.20 9.44
CA GLU A 65 -12.84 -5.24 8.30
C GLU A 65 -12.84 -3.95 7.46
N THR A 66 -11.77 -3.15 7.55
CA THR A 66 -11.65 -1.87 6.83
C THR A 66 -11.65 -2.08 5.32
N LEU A 67 -11.11 -3.21 4.86
CA LEU A 67 -11.06 -3.64 3.46
C LEU A 67 -11.49 -5.11 3.37
N THR A 68 -12.07 -5.48 2.23
CA THR A 68 -12.39 -6.88 1.94
C THR A 68 -11.10 -7.66 1.73
N VAL A 69 -10.78 -8.56 2.66
CA VAL A 69 -9.62 -9.47 2.54
C VAL A 69 -10.00 -10.64 1.63
N LEU A 70 -9.18 -10.87 0.61
CA LEU A 70 -9.35 -11.95 -0.37
C LEU A 70 -8.53 -13.20 0.01
N GLU A 71 -7.30 -12.99 0.45
CA GLU A 71 -6.37 -14.05 0.86
C GLU A 71 -5.32 -13.46 1.83
N GLY A 72 -4.87 -14.23 2.81
CA GLY A 72 -3.77 -13.82 3.68
C GLY A 72 -4.12 -13.89 5.18
N PRO A 73 -3.10 -13.82 6.06
CA PRO A 73 -1.69 -13.67 5.74
C PRO A 73 -1.10 -14.98 5.20
N VAL A 74 -0.38 -14.89 4.07
CA VAL A 74 0.24 -16.03 3.40
C VAL A 74 1.68 -15.74 3.02
N GLU A 75 2.51 -16.78 2.97
CA GLU A 75 3.88 -16.64 2.49
C GLU A 75 3.90 -16.49 0.96
N ARG A 76 4.69 -15.53 0.46
CA ARG A 76 4.95 -15.32 -0.96
C ARG A 76 6.42 -15.00 -1.19
N PHE A 77 6.93 -15.40 -2.35
CA PHE A 77 8.26 -15.01 -2.80
C PHE A 77 8.17 -13.79 -3.72
N GLY A 78 9.05 -12.82 -3.53
CA GLY A 78 9.06 -11.57 -4.28
C GLY A 78 10.45 -11.04 -4.57
N ALA A 79 10.51 -9.79 -5.04
CA ALA A 79 11.74 -9.12 -5.46
C ALA A 79 12.80 -9.03 -4.35
N ARG A 80 12.42 -9.10 -3.07
CA ARG A 80 13.34 -9.08 -1.92
C ARG A 80 13.39 -10.43 -1.16
N GLY A 81 12.99 -11.52 -1.79
CA GLY A 81 12.93 -12.85 -1.17
C GLY A 81 11.56 -13.17 -0.58
N THR A 82 11.53 -13.98 0.48
CA THR A 82 10.29 -14.40 1.17
C THR A 82 9.64 -13.25 1.93
N ALA A 83 8.33 -13.14 1.82
CA ALA A 83 7.50 -12.10 2.41
C ALA A 83 6.17 -12.68 2.95
N THR A 84 5.54 -11.92 3.82
CA THR A 84 4.13 -12.13 4.20
C THR A 84 3.25 -11.20 3.38
N SER A 85 2.20 -11.75 2.80
CA SER A 85 1.28 -11.03 1.92
C SER A 85 -0.17 -11.17 2.39
N VAL A 86 -0.93 -10.08 2.24
CA VAL A 86 -2.39 -10.06 2.32
C VAL A 86 -2.94 -9.40 1.06
N TYR A 87 -3.88 -10.06 0.41
CA TYR A 87 -4.59 -9.57 -0.75
C TYR A 87 -5.92 -8.99 -0.30
N VAL A 88 -6.21 -7.76 -0.72
CA VAL A 88 -7.44 -7.05 -0.42
C VAL A 88 -8.07 -6.53 -1.71
N GLN A 89 -9.37 -6.30 -1.66
CA GLN A 89 -10.09 -5.63 -2.73
C GLN A 89 -10.36 -4.18 -2.37
N ASP A 90 -10.04 -3.26 -3.28
CA ASP A 90 -10.40 -1.85 -3.13
C ASP A 90 -11.88 -1.60 -3.52
N PRO A 91 -12.44 -0.41 -3.23
CA PRO A 91 -13.83 -0.10 -3.56
C PRO A 91 -14.17 -0.12 -5.06
N ASP A 92 -13.17 -0.01 -5.94
CA ASP A 92 -13.33 -0.05 -7.40
C ASP A 92 -13.18 -1.49 -7.95
N GLY A 93 -12.97 -2.48 -7.07
CA GLY A 93 -12.84 -3.89 -7.42
C GLY A 93 -11.46 -4.28 -7.96
N ASN A 94 -10.42 -3.50 -7.67
CA ASN A 94 -9.03 -3.85 -7.95
C ASN A 94 -8.46 -4.73 -6.84
N THR A 95 -7.63 -5.70 -7.22
CA THR A 95 -6.85 -6.48 -6.25
C THR A 95 -5.58 -5.72 -5.88
N VAL A 96 -5.41 -5.47 -4.59
CA VAL A 96 -4.20 -4.87 -4.01
C VAL A 96 -3.54 -5.88 -3.08
N GLU A 97 -2.25 -6.10 -3.26
CA GLU A 97 -1.44 -6.90 -2.35
C GLU A 97 -0.68 -5.97 -1.40
N LEU A 98 -0.87 -6.18 -0.10
CA LEU A 98 -0.04 -5.60 0.96
C LEU A 98 1.05 -6.61 1.32
N ARG A 99 2.31 -6.23 1.12
CA ARG A 99 3.45 -7.13 1.31
C ARG A 99 4.43 -6.60 2.34
N TRP A 100 4.74 -7.41 3.33
CA TRP A 100 5.77 -7.12 4.31
C TRP A 100 6.93 -8.11 4.22
N TYR A 101 8.16 -7.60 4.29
CA TYR A 101 9.36 -8.44 4.29
C TYR A 101 10.01 -8.48 5.69
N PRO A 102 10.29 -9.67 6.25
CA PRO A 102 10.88 -9.80 7.59
C PRO A 102 12.18 -9.03 7.81
N GLN A 103 13.02 -8.88 6.77
CA GLN A 103 14.24 -8.08 6.86
C GLN A 103 14.01 -6.60 7.20
N ASP A 104 12.84 -6.05 6.94
CA ASP A 104 12.53 -4.64 7.23
C ASP A 104 12.40 -4.39 8.74
N ALA A 105 12.03 -5.41 9.53
CA ALA A 105 12.01 -5.29 10.99
C ALA A 105 13.41 -5.12 11.61
N ALA A 106 14.45 -5.71 11.00
CA ALA A 106 15.83 -5.57 11.47
C ALA A 106 16.38 -4.16 11.21
N VAL A 107 15.97 -3.54 10.11
CA VAL A 107 16.36 -2.16 9.76
C VAL A 107 15.72 -1.14 10.71
N ALA A 108 14.44 -1.33 11.06
CA ALA A 108 13.74 -0.47 12.01
C ALA A 108 14.41 -0.46 13.39
N ARG A 109 14.81 -1.65 13.89
CA ARG A 109 15.51 -1.78 15.18
C ARG A 109 16.88 -1.09 15.20
N ARG A 110 17.67 -1.20 14.13
CA ARG A 110 18.98 -0.54 14.06
C ARG A 110 18.86 0.98 14.10
N GLN A 111 17.84 1.56 13.46
CA GLN A 111 17.65 3.01 13.45
C GLN A 111 17.16 3.60 14.78
N GLN A 112 16.52 2.79 15.65
CA GLN A 112 16.17 3.22 17.01
C GLN A 112 17.38 3.29 17.95
N VAL A 113 18.37 2.39 17.78
CA VAL A 113 19.56 2.33 18.65
C VAL A 113 20.47 3.56 18.48
N TRP A 114 20.62 4.08 17.26
CA TRP A 114 21.44 5.27 16.97
C TRP A 114 20.73 6.62 17.22
N ARG A 115 19.48 6.59 17.73
CA ARG A 115 18.69 7.79 18.08
C ARG A 115 18.65 8.08 19.58
N ARG A 116 19.36 7.29 20.41
CA ARG A 116 19.64 7.60 21.82
C ARG A 116 21.03 8.16 21.94
#